data_AF-W1P789-F1
#
_entry.id   AF-W1P789-F1
#
_cell.length_a   1.000
_cell.length_b   1.000
_cell.length_c   1.000
_cell.angle_alpha   90.00
_cell.angle_beta   90.00
_cell.angle_gamma   90.00
#
_symmetry.space_group_name_H-M   'P 1'
#
loop_
_entity.id
_entity.type
_entity.pdbx_description
1 polymer ?
#
loop_
_entity_poly.entity_id
_entity_poly.type
_entity_poly.pdbx_seq_one_letter_code
_entity_poly.pdbx_strand_id
1 'polypeptide(L)'
;MGWMVMEGVTLQTQSRTNVTAKSQQSGTELPKPRVLLAASGCAVAIQFLILCHSFCDWAEVRAVTTKHAMRFIDRARIPSHVALYTDDEEWKEWNKLGDKVCHIELRQWADAMVIAPLSANTLGKIAMGLCDNLLTSVVSGWDYNKKPLFVAPAMNSLMWGNRFTACHIDSITMLGIKVIKPVSNSFMMAEPCNISNEVFLTLNTKVDNVDG
;
A
#
# COMPACT_ATOMS: atom_id res chain seq x y z
N MET A 1 9.09 31.25 -89.71
CA MET A 1 7.82 31.62 -89.06
C MET A 1 7.16 30.36 -88.48
N GLY A 2 7.07 30.26 -87.14
CA GLY A 2 5.99 29.58 -86.41
C GLY A 2 6.00 28.04 -86.21
N TRP A 3 5.83 27.65 -84.92
CA TRP A 3 5.18 26.44 -84.36
C TRP A 3 5.98 25.11 -84.37
N MET A 4 5.89 24.14 -83.44
CA MET A 4 5.35 23.98 -82.07
C MET A 4 5.73 22.55 -81.58
N VAL A 5 6.33 22.44 -80.37
CA VAL A 5 6.18 21.47 -79.24
C VAL A 5 6.30 19.93 -79.41
N MET A 6 6.91 19.32 -78.36
CA MET A 6 6.71 18.00 -77.67
C MET A 6 8.12 17.35 -77.47
N GLU A 7 8.60 16.79 -76.35
CA GLU A 7 8.05 15.98 -75.23
C GLU A 7 8.96 16.12 -73.97
N GLY A 8 8.44 16.03 -72.73
CA GLY A 8 8.51 14.84 -71.85
C GLY A 8 9.65 15.00 -70.81
N VAL A 9 9.51 14.90 -69.49
CA VAL A 9 8.88 13.89 -68.63
C VAL A 9 8.54 14.53 -67.27
N THR A 10 7.36 14.26 -66.73
CA THR A 10 6.90 14.74 -65.41
C THR A 10 7.09 13.65 -64.34
N LEU A 11 7.80 13.97 -63.25
CA LEU A 11 7.90 13.13 -62.05
C LEU A 11 6.60 13.21 -61.25
N GLN A 12 5.89 12.09 -61.09
CA GLN A 12 4.73 11.98 -60.19
C GLN A 12 5.20 11.76 -58.75
N THR A 13 4.83 12.68 -57.86
CA THR A 13 4.92 12.56 -56.40
C THR A 13 3.76 11.69 -55.90
N GLN A 14 4.06 10.46 -55.46
CA GLN A 14 3.12 9.63 -54.69
C GLN A 14 3.24 9.96 -53.20
N SER A 15 2.13 10.42 -52.62
CA SER A 15 1.95 10.68 -51.21
C SER A 15 1.96 9.37 -50.41
N ARG A 16 2.89 9.26 -49.46
CA ARG A 16 2.90 8.21 -48.42
C ARG A 16 1.72 8.43 -47.48
N THR A 17 0.70 7.58 -47.57
CA THR A 17 -0.28 7.40 -46.51
C THR A 17 0.36 6.59 -45.38
N ASN A 18 0.63 7.25 -44.25
CA ASN A 18 0.97 6.57 -43.00
C ASN A 18 -0.27 5.83 -42.50
N VAL A 19 -0.31 4.51 -42.70
CA VAL A 19 -1.24 3.63 -42.00
C VAL A 19 -0.72 3.46 -40.57
N THR A 20 -1.34 4.19 -39.66
CA THR A 20 -1.14 4.09 -38.21
C THR A 20 -1.57 2.69 -37.75
N ALA A 21 -0.60 1.82 -37.46
CA ALA A 21 -0.86 0.59 -36.72
C ALA A 21 -1.20 0.96 -35.28
N LYS A 22 -2.49 1.13 -34.98
CA LYS A 22 -3.00 1.10 -33.61
C LYS A 22 -2.91 -0.35 -33.12
N SER A 23 -1.87 -0.67 -32.36
CA SER A 23 -1.86 -1.87 -31.52
C SER A 23 -2.83 -1.64 -30.35
N GLN A 24 -4.11 -1.91 -30.57
CA GLN A 24 -5.06 -2.15 -29.50
C GLN A 24 -4.74 -3.51 -28.89
N GLN A 25 -3.82 -3.53 -27.94
CA GLN A 25 -3.75 -4.61 -26.97
C GLN A 25 -4.84 -4.33 -25.93
N SER A 26 -6.04 -4.87 -26.16
CA SER A 26 -7.02 -5.07 -25.09
C SER A 26 -6.60 -6.32 -24.30
N GLY A 27 -5.49 -6.23 -23.59
CA GLY A 27 -5.22 -7.15 -22.49
C GLY A 27 -6.11 -6.70 -21.33
N THR A 28 -6.96 -7.58 -20.82
CA THR A 28 -7.63 -7.34 -19.54
C THR A 28 -6.54 -7.29 -18.47
N GLU A 29 -6.13 -6.08 -18.09
CA GLU A 29 -5.18 -5.86 -17.01
C GLU A 29 -5.79 -6.48 -15.74
N LEU A 30 -5.06 -7.41 -15.12
CA LEU A 30 -5.52 -8.07 -13.89
C LEU A 30 -5.88 -6.98 -12.86
N PRO A 31 -6.99 -7.15 -12.11
CA PRO A 31 -7.39 -6.15 -11.13
C PRO A 31 -6.28 -5.95 -10.09
N LYS A 32 -5.89 -4.69 -9.86
CA LYS A 32 -4.86 -4.35 -8.89
C LYS A 32 -5.27 -4.81 -7.48
N PRO A 33 -4.36 -5.41 -6.69
CA PRO A 33 -4.66 -5.79 -5.31
C PRO A 33 -4.96 -4.55 -4.45
N ARG A 34 -5.84 -4.71 -3.46
CA ARG A 34 -6.19 -3.65 -2.51
C ARG A 34 -5.34 -3.75 -1.26
N VAL A 35 -4.51 -2.74 -1.03
CA VAL A 35 -3.57 -2.70 0.09
C VAL A 35 -3.96 -1.59 1.07
N LEU A 36 -4.16 -1.97 2.32
CA LEU A 36 -4.37 -1.04 3.43
C LEU A 36 -3.03 -0.72 4.07
N LEU A 37 -2.53 0.49 3.85
CA LEU A 37 -1.33 0.99 4.49
C LEU A 37 -1.69 1.67 5.81
N ALA A 38 -0.92 1.41 6.86
CA ALA A 38 -1.17 1.98 8.16
C ALA A 38 0.11 2.53 8.79
N ALA A 39 0.00 3.68 9.47
CA ALA A 39 1.11 4.27 10.22
C ALA A 39 0.74 4.52 11.68
N SER A 40 1.68 4.20 12.55
CA SER A 40 1.58 4.46 13.99
C SER A 40 2.63 5.47 14.46
N GLY A 41 2.48 5.97 15.69
CA GLY A 41 3.30 7.06 16.25
C GLY A 41 4.78 6.73 16.40
N CYS A 42 5.57 7.00 15.35
CA CYS A 42 7.02 6.91 15.31
C CYS A 42 7.60 8.18 14.66
N ALA A 43 8.81 8.60 15.04
CA ALA A 43 9.46 9.77 14.42
C ALA A 43 9.69 9.60 12.91
N VAL A 44 9.88 8.35 12.46
CA VAL A 44 10.06 8.01 11.03
C VAL A 44 8.75 7.93 10.24
N ALA A 45 7.59 8.24 10.85
CA ALA A 45 6.31 8.20 10.16
C ALA A 45 6.23 9.19 8.97
N ILE A 46 7.14 10.17 8.87
CA ILE A 46 7.31 10.99 7.66
C ILE A 46 7.59 10.15 6.39
N GLN A 47 8.25 8.99 6.53
CA GLN A 47 8.51 8.06 5.43
C GLN A 47 7.24 7.35 4.92
N PHE A 48 6.13 7.44 5.65
CA PHE A 48 4.84 6.87 5.21
C PHE A 48 4.36 7.46 3.89
N LEU A 49 4.69 8.72 3.60
CA LEU A 49 4.36 9.36 2.32
C LEU A 49 5.06 8.63 1.15
N ILE A 50 6.35 8.33 1.32
CA ILE A 50 7.16 7.60 0.34
C ILE A 50 6.61 6.18 0.18
N LEU A 51 6.21 5.55 1.30
CA LEU A 51 5.57 4.25 1.28
C LEU A 51 4.28 4.27 0.45
N CYS A 52 3.37 5.20 0.68
CA CYS A 52 2.14 5.33 -0.12
C CYS A 52 2.45 5.39 -1.61
N HIS A 53 3.37 6.27 -2.03
CA HIS A 53 3.77 6.38 -3.43
C HIS A 53 4.29 5.05 -4.00
N SER A 54 5.11 4.31 -3.25
CA SER A 54 5.70 3.04 -3.70
C SER A 54 4.69 1.90 -3.90
N PHE A 55 3.47 2.01 -3.34
CA PHE A 55 2.40 1.03 -3.54
C PHE A 55 1.42 1.45 -4.64
N CYS A 56 1.22 2.75 -4.84
CA CYS A 56 0.28 3.29 -5.84
C CYS A 56 0.57 2.83 -7.27
N ASP A 57 1.81 2.46 -7.58
CA ASP A 57 2.20 1.97 -8.91
C ASP A 57 1.50 0.65 -9.26
N TRP A 58 1.34 -0.25 -8.28
CA TRP A 58 0.88 -1.62 -8.51
C TRP A 58 -0.35 -2.04 -7.69
N ALA A 59 -0.81 -1.24 -6.72
CA ALA A 59 -1.95 -1.54 -5.86
C ALA A 59 -2.98 -0.39 -5.79
N GLU A 60 -4.23 -0.73 -5.46
CA GLU A 60 -5.22 0.24 -4.96
C GLU A 60 -4.95 0.47 -3.48
N VAL A 61 -4.72 1.73 -3.08
CA VAL A 61 -4.21 2.05 -1.73
C VAL A 61 -5.22 2.86 -0.92
N ARG A 62 -5.46 2.42 0.31
CA ARG A 62 -6.08 3.24 1.38
C ARG A 62 -5.13 3.35 2.54
N ALA A 63 -5.17 4.47 3.24
CA ALA A 63 -4.28 4.78 4.34
C ALA A 63 -5.05 4.90 5.67
N VAL A 64 -4.51 4.33 6.74
CA VAL A 64 -5.02 4.49 8.12
C VAL A 64 -3.90 5.05 8.99
N THR A 65 -4.17 6.07 9.78
CA THR A 65 -3.16 6.61 10.71
C THR A 65 -3.70 6.72 12.11
N THR A 66 -2.85 6.39 13.08
CA THR A 66 -3.14 6.73 14.48
C THR A 66 -3.02 8.24 14.68
N LYS A 67 -3.73 8.78 15.67
CA LYS A 67 -3.56 10.18 16.11
C LYS A 67 -2.10 10.60 16.35
N HIS A 68 -1.26 9.68 16.84
CA HIS A 68 0.16 9.97 17.10
C HIS A 68 1.01 10.02 15.83
N ALA A 69 0.69 9.22 14.80
CA ALA A 69 1.37 9.25 13.52
C ALA A 69 1.13 10.58 12.78
N MET A 70 -0.08 11.14 12.90
CA MET A 70 -0.46 12.42 12.29
C MET A 70 0.37 13.62 12.77
N ARG A 71 1.17 13.50 13.85
CA ARG A 71 2.13 14.54 14.23
C ARG A 71 3.30 14.68 13.25
N PHE A 72 3.59 13.63 12.48
CA PHE A 72 4.73 13.56 11.56
C PHE A 72 4.30 13.49 10.09
N ILE A 73 3.01 13.27 9.83
CA ILE A 73 2.45 13.13 8.49
C ILE A 73 1.65 14.37 8.16
N ASP A 74 2.06 15.07 7.10
CA ASP A 74 1.26 16.14 6.52
C ASP A 74 0.21 15.54 5.59
N ARG A 75 -1.07 15.73 5.94
CA ARG A 75 -2.22 15.24 5.17
C ARG A 75 -2.21 15.76 3.73
N ALA A 76 -1.72 16.98 3.50
CA ALA A 76 -1.69 17.58 2.17
C ALA A 76 -0.69 16.90 1.23
N ARG A 77 0.26 16.12 1.76
CA ARG A 77 1.29 15.44 1.00
C ARG A 77 0.95 13.98 0.65
N ILE A 78 -0.17 13.46 1.17
CA ILE A 78 -0.66 12.14 0.78
C ILE A 78 -1.14 12.21 -0.67
N PRO A 79 -0.87 11.19 -1.51
CA PRO A 79 -1.35 11.19 -2.88
C PRO A 79 -2.86 11.40 -2.94
N SER A 80 -3.34 12.27 -3.82
CA SER A 80 -4.75 12.69 -3.86
C SER A 80 -5.76 11.56 -4.08
N HIS A 81 -5.34 10.46 -4.67
CA HIS A 81 -6.15 9.26 -4.92
C HIS A 81 -6.12 8.26 -3.75
N VAL A 82 -5.30 8.49 -2.72
CA VAL A 82 -5.23 7.66 -1.52
C VAL A 82 -6.12 8.25 -0.44
N ALA A 83 -7.21 7.54 -0.11
CA ALA A 83 -8.08 7.92 0.98
C ALA A 83 -7.39 7.70 2.33
N LEU A 84 -7.27 8.77 3.14
CA LEU A 84 -6.75 8.73 4.50
C LEU A 84 -7.89 8.65 5.51
N TYR A 85 -7.83 7.64 6.38
CA TYR A 85 -8.72 7.43 7.51
C TYR A 85 -7.96 7.59 8.84
N THR A 86 -8.61 8.21 9.81
CA THR A 86 -8.16 8.43 11.18
C THR A 86 -9.26 7.99 12.13
N ASP A 87 -9.00 8.05 13.44
CA ASP A 87 -10.00 7.72 14.46
C ASP A 87 -11.28 8.56 14.30
N ASP A 88 -11.17 9.79 13.77
CA ASP A 88 -12.32 10.66 13.52
C ASP A 88 -13.27 10.09 12.46
N GLU A 89 -12.81 9.22 11.56
CA GLU A 89 -13.63 8.58 10.53
C GLU A 89 -14.39 7.34 11.03
N GLU A 90 -14.04 6.80 12.20
CA GLU A 90 -14.57 5.50 12.64
C GLU A 90 -16.11 5.49 12.75
N TRP A 91 -16.68 6.58 13.23
CA TRP A 91 -18.09 6.71 13.57
C TRP A 91 -18.85 7.74 12.72
N LYS A 92 -18.22 8.34 11.71
CA LYS A 92 -18.85 9.40 10.88
C LYS A 92 -20.12 8.94 10.16
N GLU A 93 -20.13 7.69 9.70
CA GLU A 93 -21.24 7.13 8.93
C GLU A 93 -22.17 6.25 9.79
N TRP A 94 -21.88 6.08 11.09
CA TRP A 94 -22.60 5.20 11.98
C TRP A 94 -23.59 5.97 12.85
N ASN A 95 -24.89 5.85 12.57
CA ASN A 95 -25.96 6.53 13.31
C ASN A 95 -26.96 5.55 13.94
N LYS A 96 -27.18 4.41 13.29
CA LYS A 96 -28.11 3.36 13.73
C LYS A 96 -27.54 1.96 13.49
N LEU A 97 -28.12 0.99 14.18
CA LEU A 97 -27.80 -0.41 13.97
C LEU A 97 -28.05 -0.80 12.51
N GLY A 98 -27.05 -1.43 11.89
CA GLY A 98 -27.05 -1.78 10.47
C GLY A 98 -26.30 -0.79 9.57
N ASP A 99 -25.92 0.38 10.08
CA ASP A 99 -25.01 1.27 9.36
C ASP A 99 -23.60 0.69 9.30
N LYS A 100 -22.85 1.12 8.29
CA LYS A 100 -21.49 0.69 8.04
C LYS A 100 -20.56 1.17 9.16
N VAL A 101 -19.68 0.28 9.60
CA VAL A 101 -18.64 0.59 10.59
C VAL A 101 -17.30 0.63 9.88
N CYS A 102 -16.56 1.74 10.01
CA CYS A 102 -15.39 2.03 9.19
C CYS A 102 -14.33 0.91 9.24
N HIS A 103 -13.95 0.44 10.43
CA HIS A 103 -12.93 -0.60 10.57
C HIS A 103 -13.36 -1.94 9.93
N ILE A 104 -14.67 -2.25 9.91
CA ILE A 104 -15.22 -3.44 9.25
C ILE A 104 -15.13 -3.30 7.73
N GLU A 105 -15.52 -2.14 7.19
CA GLU A 105 -15.43 -1.85 5.75
C GLU A 105 -13.98 -1.89 5.25
N LEU A 106 -13.05 -1.28 5.99
CA LEU A 106 -11.62 -1.27 5.64
C LEU A 106 -11.05 -2.69 5.62
N ARG A 107 -11.37 -3.50 6.63
CA ARG A 107 -10.95 -4.91 6.69
C ARG A 107 -11.56 -5.74 5.56
N GLN A 108 -12.81 -5.51 5.21
CA GLN A 108 -13.47 -6.24 4.12
C GLN A 108 -12.87 -5.86 2.76
N TRP A 109 -12.62 -4.57 2.53
CA TRP A 109 -12.06 -4.03 1.30
C TRP A 109 -10.63 -4.50 1.01
N ALA A 110 -9.77 -4.57 2.03
CA ALA A 110 -8.34 -4.83 1.86
C ALA A 110 -8.04 -6.31 1.58
N ASP A 111 -7.18 -6.59 0.61
CA ASP A 111 -6.62 -7.93 0.37
C ASP A 111 -5.39 -8.19 1.26
N ALA A 112 -4.67 -7.13 1.60
CA ALA A 112 -3.52 -7.14 2.51
C ALA A 112 -3.46 -5.86 3.36
N MET A 113 -2.77 -5.95 4.50
CA MET A 113 -2.49 -4.80 5.36
C MET A 113 -0.99 -4.67 5.64
N VAL A 114 -0.48 -3.45 5.66
CA VAL A 114 0.92 -3.14 5.98
C VAL A 114 0.94 -2.06 7.06
N ILE A 115 1.55 -2.33 8.20
CA ILE A 115 1.76 -1.34 9.27
C ILE A 115 3.22 -0.90 9.27
N ALA A 116 3.49 0.27 8.69
CA ALA A 116 4.84 0.79 8.51
C ALA A 116 4.84 2.33 8.57
N PRO A 117 5.33 2.94 9.66
CA PRO A 117 6.00 2.32 10.79
C PRO A 117 5.05 1.73 11.84
N LEU A 118 5.48 0.65 12.49
CA LEU A 118 4.87 0.08 13.70
C LEU A 118 5.64 0.51 14.97
N SER A 119 4.99 1.29 15.84
CA SER A 119 5.54 1.74 17.12
C SER A 119 5.47 0.63 18.16
N ALA A 120 6.36 0.65 19.16
CA ALA A 120 6.31 -0.34 20.24
C ALA A 120 4.97 -0.33 21.02
N ASN A 121 4.33 0.84 21.14
CA ASN A 121 3.01 0.96 21.77
C ASN A 121 1.94 0.21 20.96
N THR A 122 1.90 0.43 19.65
CA THR A 122 0.92 -0.24 18.78
C THR A 122 1.22 -1.74 18.68
N LEU A 123 2.51 -2.12 18.65
CA LEU A 123 2.96 -3.50 18.74
C LEU A 123 2.43 -4.18 20.01
N GLY A 124 2.59 -3.55 21.17
CA GLY A 124 2.08 -4.08 22.43
C GLY A 124 0.55 -4.19 22.45
N LYS A 125 -0.16 -3.19 21.91
CA LYS A 125 -1.62 -3.26 21.77
C LYS A 125 -2.07 -4.44 20.92
N ILE A 126 -1.44 -4.64 19.76
CA ILE A 126 -1.75 -5.76 18.86
C ILE A 126 -1.45 -7.10 19.55
N ALA A 127 -0.27 -7.24 20.16
CA ALA A 127 0.13 -8.46 20.85
C ALA A 127 -0.81 -8.86 22.01
N MET A 128 -1.46 -7.86 22.63
CA MET A 128 -2.40 -8.05 23.74
C MET A 128 -3.88 -8.05 23.30
N GLY A 129 -4.17 -7.92 22.00
CA GLY A 129 -5.54 -7.89 21.47
C GLY A 129 -6.35 -6.63 21.80
N LEU A 130 -5.68 -5.50 22.07
CA LEU A 130 -6.35 -4.22 22.37
C LEU A 130 -6.77 -3.51 21.08
N CYS A 131 -8.02 -3.04 21.03
CA CYS A 131 -8.64 -2.35 19.88
C CYS A 131 -9.27 -1.01 20.28
N ASP A 132 -8.45 -0.04 20.66
CA ASP A 132 -8.87 1.27 21.20
C ASP A 132 -8.75 2.44 20.21
N ASN A 133 -8.46 2.16 18.93
CA ASN A 133 -8.37 3.14 17.86
C ASN A 133 -8.63 2.46 16.50
N LEU A 134 -8.86 3.22 15.43
CA LEU A 134 -9.26 2.67 14.14
C LEU A 134 -8.26 1.63 13.62
N LEU A 135 -6.96 1.88 13.74
CA LEU A 135 -5.92 0.97 13.29
C LEU A 135 -6.01 -0.36 14.05
N THR A 136 -6.04 -0.33 15.38
CA THR A 136 -6.05 -1.55 16.18
C THR A 136 -7.40 -2.29 16.11
N SER A 137 -8.50 -1.59 15.87
CA SER A 137 -9.81 -2.19 15.56
C SER A 137 -9.80 -2.98 14.26
N VAL A 138 -9.16 -2.46 13.20
CA VAL A 138 -8.99 -3.21 11.94
C VAL A 138 -8.17 -4.49 12.17
N VAL A 139 -7.06 -4.39 12.91
CA VAL A 139 -6.16 -5.52 13.19
C VAL A 139 -6.84 -6.59 14.06
N SER A 140 -7.60 -6.20 15.07
CA SER A 140 -8.31 -7.12 15.96
C SER A 140 -9.32 -8.00 15.20
N GLY A 141 -10.01 -7.41 14.22
CA GLY A 141 -10.97 -8.13 13.39
C GLY A 141 -10.38 -8.85 12.17
N TRP A 142 -9.05 -8.84 11.99
CA TRP A 142 -8.38 -9.28 10.74
C TRP A 142 -8.47 -10.81 10.51
N ASP A 143 -8.66 -11.23 9.25
CA ASP A 143 -8.68 -12.65 8.87
C ASP A 143 -7.27 -13.14 8.52
N TYR A 144 -6.52 -13.52 9.55
CA TYR A 144 -5.13 -13.96 9.45
C TYR A 144 -4.92 -15.22 8.60
N ASN A 145 -5.97 -16.03 8.38
CA ASN A 145 -5.88 -17.24 7.57
C ASN A 145 -5.88 -16.95 6.07
N LYS A 146 -6.50 -15.83 5.66
CA LYS A 146 -6.68 -15.49 4.23
C LYS A 146 -5.83 -14.31 3.81
N LYS A 147 -5.81 -13.26 4.63
CA LYS A 147 -5.28 -11.95 4.27
C LYS A 147 -3.94 -11.72 4.95
N PRO A 148 -2.82 -11.57 4.21
CA PRO A 148 -1.53 -11.32 4.83
C PRO A 148 -1.48 -9.95 5.50
N LEU A 149 -0.84 -9.90 6.67
CA LEU A 149 -0.54 -8.67 7.40
C LEU A 149 0.96 -8.56 7.58
N PHE A 150 1.52 -7.42 7.19
CA PHE A 150 2.94 -7.11 7.30
C PHE A 150 3.14 -5.97 8.29
N VAL A 151 4.24 -6.01 9.03
CA VAL A 151 4.62 -4.91 9.92
C VAL A 151 6.08 -4.56 9.73
N ALA A 152 6.39 -3.26 9.73
CA ALA A 152 7.74 -2.74 9.77
C ALA A 152 7.94 -1.95 11.07
N PRO A 153 8.42 -2.60 12.15
CA PRO A 153 8.67 -1.94 13.42
C PRO A 153 9.68 -0.80 13.28
N ALA A 154 9.44 0.30 14.00
CA ALA A 154 10.38 1.41 14.10
C ALA A 154 10.39 1.97 15.53
N MET A 155 11.50 1.83 16.22
CA MET A 155 11.67 2.26 17.61
C MET A 155 13.15 2.40 17.94
N ASN A 156 13.49 3.19 18.95
CA ASN A 156 14.90 3.34 19.35
C ASN A 156 15.52 2.02 19.84
N SER A 157 16.85 1.99 19.91
CA SER A 157 17.63 0.81 20.29
C SER A 157 17.26 0.20 21.65
N LEU A 158 16.99 1.05 22.64
CA LEU A 158 16.62 0.60 23.99
C LEU A 158 15.23 -0.04 24.00
N MET A 159 14.29 0.49 23.23
CA MET A 159 12.95 -0.10 23.04
C MET A 159 13.05 -1.41 22.28
N TRP A 160 13.91 -1.48 21.25
CA TRP A 160 14.13 -2.71 20.49
C TRP A 160 14.74 -3.82 21.36
N GLY A 161 15.72 -3.49 22.19
CA GLY A 161 16.37 -4.42 23.12
C GLY A 161 15.52 -4.81 24.34
N ASN A 162 14.32 -4.25 24.49
CA ASN A 162 13.44 -4.59 25.60
C ASN A 162 12.83 -6.00 25.40
N ARG A 163 12.83 -6.81 26.46
CA ARG A 163 12.23 -8.15 26.45
C ARG A 163 10.76 -8.15 26.05
N PHE A 164 9.99 -7.14 26.44
CA PHE A 164 8.61 -7.00 26.01
C PHE A 164 8.47 -6.87 24.50
N THR A 165 9.38 -6.14 23.84
CA THR A 165 9.37 -6.02 22.38
C THR A 165 9.59 -7.38 21.72
N ALA A 166 10.56 -8.16 22.21
CA ALA A 166 10.78 -9.52 21.72
C ALA A 166 9.53 -10.40 21.91
N CYS A 167 8.96 -10.42 23.12
CA CYS A 167 7.74 -11.19 23.40
C CYS A 167 6.56 -10.75 22.51
N HIS A 168 6.37 -9.45 22.31
CA HIS A 168 5.29 -8.97 21.45
C HIS A 168 5.51 -9.34 19.99
N ILE A 169 6.75 -9.25 19.48
CA ILE A 169 7.10 -9.70 18.12
C ILE A 169 6.77 -11.18 17.96
N ASP A 170 7.18 -12.02 18.92
CA ASP A 170 6.90 -13.45 18.89
C ASP A 170 5.38 -13.72 18.88
N SER A 171 4.62 -13.05 19.75
CA SER A 171 3.16 -13.18 19.81
C SER A 171 2.47 -12.83 18.49
N ILE A 172 2.86 -11.72 17.83
CA ILE A 172 2.24 -11.35 16.56
C ILE A 172 2.66 -12.28 15.42
N THR A 173 3.90 -12.78 15.43
CA THR A 173 4.37 -13.75 14.44
C THR A 173 3.64 -15.09 14.56
N MET A 174 3.24 -15.50 15.77
CA MET A 174 2.37 -16.67 15.97
C MET A 174 1.00 -16.53 15.29
N LEU A 175 0.50 -15.30 15.09
CA LEU A 175 -0.73 -15.04 14.34
C LEU A 175 -0.53 -15.08 12.80
N GLY A 176 0.68 -15.35 12.32
CA GLY A 176 1.02 -15.31 10.90
C GLY A 176 1.35 -13.91 10.38
N ILE A 177 1.50 -12.91 11.25
CA ILE A 177 1.96 -11.57 10.87
C ILE A 177 3.43 -11.63 10.44
N LYS A 178 3.73 -11.10 9.25
CA LYS A 178 5.08 -11.04 8.69
C LYS A 178 5.80 -9.77 9.17
N VAL A 179 6.94 -9.94 9.83
CA VAL A 179 7.75 -8.83 10.35
C VAL A 179 8.87 -8.51 9.37
N ILE A 180 8.79 -7.33 8.75
CA ILE A 180 9.80 -6.80 7.84
C ILE A 180 10.82 -6.02 8.65
N LYS A 181 12.03 -6.56 8.74
CA LYS A 181 13.14 -5.99 9.52
C LYS A 181 13.97 -5.03 8.66
N PRO A 182 14.59 -3.99 9.25
CA PRO A 182 15.55 -3.16 8.54
C PRO A 182 16.76 -3.97 8.05
N VAL A 183 17.33 -3.56 6.91
CA VAL A 183 18.47 -4.25 6.25
C VAL A 183 19.78 -4.07 7.02
N SER A 184 19.87 -3.03 7.84
CA SER A 184 21.04 -2.77 8.70
C SER A 184 20.65 -2.81 10.18
N ASN A 185 21.63 -2.95 11.08
CA ASN A 185 21.46 -2.79 12.53
C ASN A 185 21.02 -1.37 12.96
N SER A 186 20.61 -0.53 12.00
CA SER A 186 19.93 0.71 12.26
C SER A 186 18.55 0.37 12.81
N PHE A 187 18.22 0.86 14.01
CA PHE A 187 16.91 0.71 14.66
C PHE A 187 15.81 1.55 13.97
N MET A 188 15.91 1.66 12.65
CA MET A 188 15.04 2.40 11.76
C MET A 188 14.01 1.45 11.15
N MET A 189 12.96 2.03 10.58
CA MET A 189 12.03 1.27 9.75
C MET A 189 12.77 0.68 8.54
N ALA A 190 12.33 -0.49 8.05
CA ALA A 190 12.78 -0.97 6.75
C ALA A 190 12.49 0.07 5.65
N GLU A 191 13.36 0.12 4.64
CA GLU A 191 13.18 1.07 3.53
C GLU A 191 11.83 0.85 2.83
N PRO A 192 11.08 1.92 2.50
CA PRO A 192 9.77 1.79 1.86
C PRO A 192 9.75 0.93 0.60
N CYS A 193 10.80 1.00 -0.23
CA CYS A 193 10.92 0.17 -1.43
C CYS A 193 11.03 -1.33 -1.11
N ASN A 194 11.76 -1.69 -0.06
CA ASN A 194 11.90 -3.08 0.37
C ASN A 194 10.59 -3.62 0.92
N ILE A 195 9.88 -2.80 1.71
CA ILE A 195 8.54 -3.12 2.21
C ILE A 195 7.59 -3.37 1.04
N SER A 196 7.53 -2.44 0.07
CA SER A 196 6.67 -2.57 -1.11
C SER A 196 7.00 -3.83 -1.92
N ASN A 197 8.28 -4.10 -2.17
CA ASN A 197 8.71 -5.27 -2.93
C ASN A 197 8.39 -6.60 -2.22
N GLU A 198 8.59 -6.71 -0.91
CA GLU A 198 8.27 -7.93 -0.16
C GLU A 198 6.77 -8.25 -0.17
N VAL A 199 5.93 -7.21 -0.04
CA VAL A 199 4.47 -7.36 -0.12
C VAL A 199 4.05 -7.75 -1.54
N PHE A 200 4.59 -7.08 -2.56
CA PHE A 200 4.34 -7.40 -3.97
C PHE A 200 4.66 -8.87 -4.27
N LEU A 201 5.84 -9.35 -3.90
CA LEU A 201 6.24 -10.74 -4.13
C LEU A 201 5.34 -11.72 -3.38
N THR A 202 4.96 -11.42 -2.12
CA THR A 202 4.06 -12.29 -1.34
C THR A 202 2.66 -12.39 -1.97
N LEU A 203 2.13 -11.29 -2.52
CA LEU A 203 0.80 -11.30 -3.12
C LEU A 203 0.78 -12.02 -4.47
N ASN A 204 1.80 -11.82 -5.30
CA ASN A 204 1.84 -12.47 -6.62
C ASN A 204 2.19 -13.96 -6.54
N THR A 205 3.04 -14.40 -5.61
CA THR A 205 3.33 -15.84 -5.40
C THR A 205 2.12 -16.65 -4.92
N LYS A 206 1.12 -16.01 -4.32
CA LYS A 206 -0.16 -16.67 -3.99
C LYS A 206 -1.06 -16.88 -5.21
N VAL A 207 -0.96 -16.02 -6.22
CA VAL A 207 -1.76 -16.14 -7.46
C VAL A 207 -1.33 -17.40 -8.23
N ASP A 208 -0.02 -17.64 -8.33
CA ASP A 208 0.52 -18.78 -9.09
C ASP A 208 0.20 -20.16 -8.48
N ASN A 209 -0.16 -20.24 -7.19
CA ASN A 209 -0.44 -21.51 -6.50
C ASN A 209 -1.93 -21.89 -6.45
N VAL A 210 -2.84 -21.05 -6.96
CA VAL A 210 -4.29 -21.33 -6.98
C VAL A 210 -4.75 -21.89 -8.33
N ASP A 211 -3.92 -21.75 -9.37
CA ASP A 211 -4.18 -22.25 -10.73
C ASP A 211 -3.46 -23.58 -11.05
N GLY A 212 -3.01 -24.33 -10.04
CA GLY A 212 -2.28 -25.60 -10.16
C GLY A 212 -3.01 -26.82 -9.59
#